data_AF-A0A661ZGH8-F1
#
_entry.id   AF-A0A661ZGH8-F1
#
_cell.length_a   1.000
_cell.length_b   1.000
_cell.length_c   1.000
_cell.angle_alpha   90.00
_cell.angle_beta   90.00
_cell.angle_gamma   90.00
#
_symmetry.space_group_name_H-M   'P 1'
#
loop_
_entity.id
_entity.type
_entity.pdbx_description
1 polymer ?
#
loop_
_entity_poly.entity_id
_entity_poly.type
_entity_poly.pdbx_seq_one_letter_code
_entity_poly.pdbx_strand_id
1 'polypeptide(L)'
;MLQQKNALFSIAYFPPVHYFSELFNTKEVIIEQHENYSKQSYRNRCEISSPGGKQTLSIPIIKKSGNKQLITDVKIDYKNNWQALHFKS
;
A
#
# COMPACT_ATOMS: atom_id res chain seq x y z
N MET A 1 22.36 3.88 21.39
CA MET A 1 22.55 4.41 20.02
C MET A 1 21.63 3.62 19.11
N LEU A 2 20.72 4.28 18.39
CA LEU A 2 19.91 3.61 17.36
C LEU A 2 20.86 3.16 16.25
N GLN A 3 20.84 1.88 15.90
CA GLN A 3 21.64 1.35 14.80
C GLN A 3 21.25 2.07 13.51
N GLN A 4 22.23 2.60 12.78
CA GLN A 4 22.01 3.22 11.48
C GLN A 4 21.72 2.12 10.47
N LYS A 5 20.44 1.81 10.27
CA LYS A 5 19.95 0.79 9.36
C LYS A 5 19.41 1.47 8.11
N ASN A 6 19.82 0.98 6.96
CA ASN A 6 19.21 1.27 5.67
C ASN A 6 18.12 0.22 5.44
N ALA A 7 16.95 0.65 4.99
CA ALA A 7 15.83 -0.26 4.78
C ALA A 7 15.13 0.02 3.44
N LEU A 8 14.82 -1.09 2.75
CA LEU A 8 13.99 -1.09 1.57
C LEU A 8 12.54 -1.32 2.00
N PHE A 9 11.72 -0.32 1.80
CA PHE A 9 10.28 -0.40 1.96
C PHE A 9 9.65 -0.65 0.61
N SER A 10 8.39 -1.01 0.63
CA SER A 10 7.61 -1.16 -0.57
C SER A 10 6.47 -0.18 -0.56
N ILE A 11 5.87 0.10 -1.72
CA ILE A 11 4.73 1.01 -1.72
C ILE A 11 3.58 0.43 -0.92
N ALA A 12 2.87 1.30 -0.20
CA ALA A 12 1.71 0.92 0.56
C ALA A 12 0.70 2.07 0.59
N TYR A 13 -0.56 1.73 0.33
CA TYR A 13 -1.68 2.62 0.55
C TYR A 13 -2.05 2.56 2.02
N PHE A 14 -1.97 3.69 2.73
CA PHE A 14 -2.24 3.82 4.17
C PHE A 14 -1.61 2.66 5.00
N PRO A 15 -0.26 2.63 5.09
CA PRO A 15 0.48 1.53 5.70
C PRO A 15 0.10 1.28 7.17
N PRO A 16 0.33 0.05 7.69
CA PRO A 16 0.13 -0.23 9.11
C PRO A 16 1.13 0.53 9.98
N VAL A 17 0.82 0.70 11.27
CA VAL A 17 1.68 1.42 12.25
C VAL A 17 3.11 0.88 12.28
N HIS A 18 3.30 -0.43 12.14
CA HIS A 18 4.63 -1.04 12.07
C HIS A 18 5.49 -0.49 10.92
N TYR A 19 4.89 -0.22 9.76
CA TYR A 19 5.61 0.37 8.63
C TYR A 19 6.16 1.75 9.00
N PHE A 20 5.35 2.59 9.63
CA PHE A 20 5.77 3.91 10.08
C PHE A 20 6.79 3.86 11.23
N SER A 21 6.66 2.87 12.12
CA SER A 21 7.63 2.63 13.19
C SER A 21 9.02 2.30 12.62
N GLU A 22 9.12 1.39 11.65
CA GLU A 22 10.41 1.09 11.02
C GLU A 22 10.91 2.29 10.21
N LEU A 23 10.02 3.00 9.50
CA LEU A 23 10.38 4.19 8.73
C LEU A 23 10.98 5.29 9.63
N PHE A 24 10.40 5.54 10.79
CA PHE A 24 10.91 6.52 11.77
C PHE A 24 12.30 6.16 12.31
N ASN A 25 12.59 4.87 12.45
CA ASN A 25 13.87 4.38 12.96
C ASN A 25 14.94 4.17 11.87
N THR A 26 14.59 4.39 10.60
CA THR A 26 15.47 4.16 9.45
C THR A 26 16.19 5.45 9.08
N LYS A 27 17.52 5.37 8.91
CA LYS A 27 18.33 6.55 8.52
C LYS A 27 18.16 6.87 7.04
N GLU A 28 18.21 5.85 6.19
CA GLU A 28 18.06 5.97 4.74
C GLU A 28 16.91 5.06 4.28
N VAL A 29 15.85 5.70 3.80
CA VAL A 29 14.62 5.04 3.37
C VAL A 29 14.64 4.95 1.85
N ILE A 30 14.57 3.72 1.33
CA ILE A 30 14.42 3.46 -0.10
C ILE A 30 13.02 2.85 -0.31
N ILE A 31 12.29 3.34 -1.32
CA ILE A 31 11.02 2.76 -1.73
C ILE A 31 11.22 1.89 -2.97
N GLU A 32 10.85 0.62 -2.88
CA GLU A 32 10.88 -0.33 -3.98
C GLU A 32 9.82 0.02 -5.02
N GLN A 33 10.25 0.22 -6.27
CA GLN A 33 9.41 0.66 -7.38
C GLN A 33 9.42 -0.30 -8.59
N HIS A 34 10.24 -1.34 -8.58
CA HIS A 34 10.41 -2.26 -9.71
C HIS A 34 9.92 -3.68 -9.42
N GLU A 35 9.22 -3.88 -8.29
CA GLU A 35 8.58 -5.15 -8.00
C GLU A 35 7.42 -5.46 -8.96
N ASN A 36 7.07 -6.74 -9.03
CA ASN A 36 5.80 -7.13 -9.63
C ASN A 36 4.66 -6.85 -8.66
N TYR A 37 3.56 -6.31 -9.18
CA TYR A 37 2.37 -6.04 -8.40
C TYR A 37 1.81 -7.33 -7.80
N SER A 38 1.73 -7.34 -6.46
CA SER A 38 1.16 -8.43 -5.70
C SER A 38 -0.29 -8.12 -5.33
N LYS A 39 -1.23 -8.97 -5.77
CA LYS A 39 -2.66 -8.83 -5.41
C LYS A 39 -2.85 -9.02 -3.90
N GLN A 40 -3.90 -8.41 -3.36
CA GLN A 40 -4.30 -8.54 -1.95
C GLN A 40 -3.21 -8.11 -0.96
N SER A 41 -2.39 -7.14 -1.33
CA SER A 41 -1.27 -6.64 -0.54
C SER A 41 -1.50 -5.19 -0.12
N TYR A 42 -0.62 -4.67 0.74
CA TYR A 42 -0.66 -3.26 1.16
C TYR A 42 -0.46 -2.27 0.01
N ARG A 43 0.00 -2.69 -1.19
CA ARG A 43 0.21 -1.80 -2.34
C ARG A 43 -1.05 -1.04 -2.72
N ASN A 44 -2.21 -1.68 -2.57
CA ASN A 44 -3.49 -1.10 -2.90
C ASN A 44 -4.56 -1.35 -1.83
N ARG A 45 -4.20 -1.88 -0.66
CA ARG A 45 -5.13 -2.16 0.43
C ARG A 45 -4.61 -1.62 1.75
N CYS A 46 -5.54 -1.26 2.63
CA CYS A 46 -5.25 -1.02 4.03
C CYS A 46 -6.35 -1.61 4.90
N GLU A 47 -6.06 -1.69 6.19
CA GLU A 47 -6.98 -2.18 7.20
C GLU A 47 -7.18 -1.08 8.23
N ILE A 48 -8.44 -0.77 8.51
CA ILE A 48 -8.84 0.25 9.47
C ILE A 48 -9.80 -0.34 10.49
N SER A 49 -9.93 0.34 11.63
CA SER A 49 -10.96 0.01 12.63
C SER A 49 -12.24 0.74 12.27
N SER A 50 -13.35 0.02 12.16
CA SER A 50 -14.69 0.57 11.98
C SER A 50 -15.63 0.06 13.08
N PRO A 51 -16.86 0.60 13.22
CA PRO A 51 -17.82 0.11 14.22
C PRO A 51 -18.15 -1.38 14.08
N GLY A 52 -18.02 -1.95 12.88
CA GLY A 52 -18.20 -3.37 12.60
C GLY A 52 -16.95 -4.22 12.81
N GLY A 53 -15.89 -3.65 13.40
CA GLY A 53 -14.59 -4.29 13.55
C GLY A 53 -13.63 -3.91 12.42
N LYS A 54 -12.76 -4.85 12.04
CA LYS A 54 -11.70 -4.60 11.07
C LYS A 54 -12.27 -4.49 9.65
N GLN A 55 -12.06 -3.35 9.00
CA GLN A 55 -12.50 -3.09 7.62
C GLN A 55 -11.29 -3.01 6.69
N THR A 56 -11.36 -3.72 5.56
CA THR A 56 -10.36 -3.60 4.49
C THR A 56 -10.83 -2.60 3.45
N LEU A 57 -10.02 -1.57 3.19
CA LEU A 57 -10.19 -0.67 2.05
C LEU A 57 -9.29 -1.13 0.91
N SER A 58 -9.76 -1.02 -0.33
CA SER A 58 -8.99 -1.44 -1.52
C SER A 58 -9.12 -0.40 -2.62
N ILE A 59 -8.00 0.18 -3.03
CA ILE A 59 -7.92 0.98 -4.26
C ILE A 59 -8.18 0.05 -5.45
N PRO A 60 -9.22 0.32 -6.26
CA PRO A 60 -9.49 -0.46 -7.46
C PRO A 60 -8.43 -0.17 -8.52
N ILE A 61 -8.05 -1.20 -9.27
CA ILE A 61 -7.05 -1.13 -10.34
C ILE A 61 -7.63 -1.67 -11.65
N ILE A 62 -7.11 -1.17 -12.77
CA ILE A 62 -7.47 -1.68 -14.10
C ILE A 62 -6.92 -3.10 -14.22
N LYS A 63 -7.80 -4.09 -14.36
CA LYS A 63 -7.41 -5.49 -14.56
C LYS A 63 -6.70 -5.65 -15.90
N LYS A 64 -5.45 -6.12 -15.89
CA LYS A 64 -4.79 -6.70 -17.07
C LYS A 64 -4.91 -8.22 -17.05
N SER A 65 -4.99 -8.82 -18.24
CA SER A 65 -4.85 -10.25 -18.43
C SER A 65 -3.38 -10.63 -18.27
N GLY A 66 -3.07 -11.60 -17.43
CA GLY A 66 -1.70 -12.07 -17.15
C GLY A 66 -1.36 -12.16 -15.66
N ASN A 67 -0.26 -12.85 -15.36
CA ASN A 67 0.16 -13.19 -13.99
C ASN A 67 1.19 -12.21 -13.39
N LYS A 68 1.89 -11.43 -14.21
CA LYS A 68 2.96 -10.52 -13.77
C LYS A 68 2.84 -9.17 -14.45
N GLN A 69 2.89 -8.11 -13.65
CA GLN A 69 2.82 -6.73 -14.10
C GLN A 69 3.71 -5.90 -13.18
N LEU A 70 4.60 -5.10 -13.76
CA LEU A 70 5.42 -4.18 -12.98
C LEU A 70 4.51 -3.19 -12.24
N ILE A 71 4.88 -2.86 -11.02
CA ILE A 71 4.07 -1.98 -10.18
C ILE A 71 3.90 -0.58 -10.79
N THR A 72 4.90 -0.11 -11.53
CA THR A 72 4.86 1.14 -12.32
C THR A 72 3.86 1.12 -13.46
N ASP A 73 3.48 -0.05 -13.97
CA ASP A 73 2.47 -0.21 -15.02
C ASP A 73 1.05 -0.33 -14.46
N VAL A 74 0.88 -0.41 -13.13
CA VAL A 74 -0.44 -0.53 -12.48
C VAL A 74 -1.17 0.79 -12.54
N LYS A 75 -2.38 0.75 -13.11
CA LYS A 75 -3.25 1.91 -13.22
C LYS A 75 -4.42 1.78 -12.25
N ILE A 76 -4.69 2.86 -11.53
CA ILE A 76 -5.87 3.00 -10.66
C ILE A 76 -7.11 3.10 -11.55
N ASP A 77 -8.19 2.41 -11.17
CA ASP A 77 -9.48 2.50 -11.82
C ASP A 77 -10.34 3.58 -11.16
N TYR A 78 -10.61 4.67 -11.88
CA TYR A 78 -11.40 5.80 -11.39
C TYR A 78 -12.89 5.74 -11.78
N LYS A 79 -13.38 4.63 -12.33
CA LYS A 79 -14.81 4.49 -12.70
C LYS A 79 -15.76 4.63 -11.52
N ASN A 80 -15.31 4.26 -10.32
CA ASN A 80 -16.08 4.36 -9.09
C ASN A 80 -15.48 5.44 -8.19
N ASN A 81 -16.30 6.13 -7.40
CA ASN A 81 -15.86 7.14 -6.44
C ASN A 81 -15.32 6.51 -5.13
N TRP A 82 -14.31 5.64 -5.28
CA TRP A 82 -13.73 4.89 -4.16
C TRP A 82 -13.06 5.82 -3.14
N GLN A 83 -12.52 6.97 -3.56
CA GLN A 83 -11.93 7.94 -2.64
C GLN A 83 -12.97 8.42 -1.62
N ALA A 84 -14.15 8.87 -2.09
CA ALA A 84 -15.19 9.36 -1.20
C ALA A 84 -15.74 8.27 -0.28
N LEU A 85 -15.75 7.02 -0.73
CA LEU A 85 -16.13 5.88 0.13
C LEU A 85 -15.07 5.63 1.21
N HIS A 86 -13.78 5.69 0.86
CA HIS A 86 -12.68 5.52 1.81
C HIS A 86 -12.68 6.64 2.87
N PHE A 87 -12.93 7.90 2.48
CA PHE A 87 -13.01 9.02 3.42
C PHE A 87 -14.20 8.96 4.39
N LYS A 88 -15.24 8.18 4.08
CA LYS A 88 -16.41 7.97 4.93
C LYS A 88 -16.28 6.74 5.84
N SER A 89 -15.22 5.96 5.68
CA SER A 89 -14.97 4.74 6.46
C SER A 89 -14.25 5.08 7.76
#